data_AF-A0A3Q2Q1T2-F1
#
_entry.id   AF-A0A3Q2Q1T2-F1
#
_cell.length_a   1.000
_cell.length_b   1.000
_cell.length_c   1.000
_cell.angle_alpha   90.00
_cell.angle_beta   90.00
_cell.angle_gamma   90.00
#
_symmetry.space_group_name_H-M   'P 1'
#
loop_
_entity.id
_entity.type
_entity.pdbx_description
1 polymer ?
#
loop_
_entity_poly.entity_id
_entity_poly.type
_entity_poly.pdbx_seq_one_letter_code
_entity_poly.pdbx_strand_id
1 'polypeptide(L)'
;MLPLPEDPVTVHIQKLVNQCRHGNNYCKQVLSLYQLSKELQCPFSQISREHPHSVLEKLLLLQQPDRFRMAKTFIKAQSLSAYTVAELISNAVQIFRPSEGQESLLLLIRLCDDPNIVGLKLLENLNTVPLRDLNSIVELLIVAHSCFSLTCNMEGIVRILQASRHLSHNYLAPREHYSLLVRLLTGIGRYNEMTYIFDLLHQNHCFEMLLRKKMDRERGQRSTLKTALLDYIKHCLPADSEKHNMVALCFSMRREIGENHEIAAKTQLKMIESQDWGEQKSFVTPDLKSSLVKVLNLLKDAAESFSKDSCVRQASHCVRRAKLITLQLHFLNQGSNLRLINLKPAELHNAFMTLPQLYQVFVVSEAYGYGPDWAEILYQKVVLKGDFVYLEELKRRRPLTSALFEDIFRKLDSTPSSVSSNVKRLLTYCDDVCTRYRLAYQQNLSDVTKTLLQDNKTYGYMNDTLTSKTFI
;
A
#
# COMPACT_ATOMS: atom_id res chain seq x y z
N MET A 1 -23.70 25.33 -31.84
CA MET A 1 -23.43 24.99 -33.25
C MET A 1 -24.76 24.66 -33.91
N LEU A 2 -25.14 25.40 -34.95
CA LEU A 2 -26.27 25.05 -35.81
C LEU A 2 -25.92 23.76 -36.60
N PRO A 3 -26.85 22.84 -36.84
CA PRO A 3 -26.58 21.68 -37.69
C PRO A 3 -26.24 22.17 -39.11
N LEU A 4 -25.13 21.67 -39.67
CA LEU A 4 -24.81 21.92 -41.08
C LEU A 4 -25.98 21.42 -41.97
N PRO A 5 -26.28 22.10 -43.09
CA PRO A 5 -27.27 21.60 -44.03
C PRO A 5 -26.87 20.20 -44.51
N GLU A 6 -27.80 19.24 -44.44
CA GLU A 6 -27.56 17.90 -44.98
C GLU A 6 -27.21 17.98 -46.47
N ASP A 7 -26.12 17.34 -46.87
CA ASP A 7 -25.67 17.30 -48.26
C ASP A 7 -26.78 16.72 -49.14
N PRO A 8 -27.30 17.47 -50.14
CA PRO A 8 -28.41 17.01 -50.96
C PRO A 8 -28.09 15.68 -51.63
N VAL A 9 -26.84 15.41 -52.00
CA VAL A 9 -26.44 14.14 -52.63
C VAL A 9 -26.62 12.97 -51.66
N THR A 10 -26.24 13.14 -50.40
CA THR A 10 -26.43 12.12 -49.35
C THR A 10 -27.91 11.82 -49.14
N VAL A 11 -28.77 12.85 -49.10
CA VAL A 11 -30.23 12.68 -48.95
C VAL A 11 -30.83 11.92 -50.13
N HIS A 12 -30.41 12.20 -51.36
CA HIS A 12 -30.89 11.48 -52.55
C HIS A 12 -30.46 10.02 -52.56
N ILE A 13 -29.20 9.72 -52.24
CA ILE A 13 -28.71 8.34 -52.17
C ILE A 13 -29.42 7.59 -51.02
N GLN A 14 -29.67 8.23 -49.88
CA GLN A 14 -30.41 7.62 -48.77
C GLN A 14 -31.85 7.26 -49.15
N LYS A 15 -32.54 8.10 -49.93
CA LYS A 15 -33.87 7.77 -50.49
C LYS A 15 -33.79 6.53 -51.38
N LEU A 16 -32.77 6.42 -52.24
CA LEU A 16 -32.56 5.23 -53.07
C LEU A 16 -32.28 3.98 -52.24
N VAL A 17 -31.48 4.07 -51.17
CA VAL A 17 -31.25 2.96 -50.23
C VAL A 17 -32.57 2.47 -49.63
N ASN A 18 -33.50 3.37 -49.30
CA ASN A 18 -34.77 3.00 -48.67
C ASN A 18 -35.79 2.41 -49.67
N GLN A 19 -35.70 2.77 -50.95
CA GLN A 19 -36.66 2.37 -51.99
C GLN A 19 -36.21 1.15 -52.80
N CYS A 20 -34.89 0.92 -52.93
CA CYS A 20 -34.34 -0.19 -53.70
C CYS A 20 -34.52 -1.54 -52.98
N ARG A 21 -35.20 -2.49 -53.64
CA ARG A 21 -35.35 -3.88 -53.16
C ARG A 21 -34.16 -4.77 -53.51
N HIS A 22 -33.72 -4.77 -54.77
CA HIS A 22 -32.65 -5.66 -55.26
C HIS A 22 -31.26 -5.01 -55.26
N GLY A 23 -31.17 -3.68 -55.38
CA GLY A 23 -29.90 -2.92 -55.40
C GLY A 23 -29.52 -2.28 -54.06
N ASN A 24 -30.22 -2.63 -52.97
CA ASN A 24 -30.09 -1.96 -51.66
C ASN A 24 -28.63 -1.92 -51.17
N ASN A 25 -27.94 -3.06 -51.25
CA ASN A 25 -26.57 -3.19 -50.78
C ASN A 25 -25.59 -2.35 -51.59
N TYR A 26 -25.79 -2.27 -52.91
CA TYR A 26 -25.00 -1.41 -53.77
C TYR A 26 -25.23 0.07 -53.46
N CYS A 27 -26.48 0.49 -53.25
CA CYS A 27 -26.79 1.86 -52.83
C CYS A 27 -26.13 2.20 -51.47
N LYS A 28 -26.10 1.25 -50.52
CA LYS A 28 -25.40 1.41 -49.23
C LYS A 28 -23.88 1.54 -49.41
N GLN A 29 -23.28 0.75 -50.30
CA GLN A 29 -21.85 0.84 -50.65
C GLN A 29 -21.52 2.22 -51.23
N VAL A 30 -22.30 2.69 -52.21
CA VAL A 30 -22.11 4.01 -52.84
C VAL A 30 -22.28 5.14 -51.82
N LEU A 31 -23.29 5.05 -50.94
CA LEU A 31 -23.51 6.02 -49.87
C LEU A 31 -22.30 6.09 -48.93
N SER A 32 -21.79 4.93 -48.51
CA SER A 32 -20.61 4.84 -47.63
C SER A 32 -19.35 5.40 -48.29
N LEU A 33 -19.10 5.10 -49.57
CA LEU A 33 -17.96 5.65 -50.32
C LEU A 33 -18.08 7.16 -50.47
N TYR A 34 -19.30 7.68 -50.69
CA TYR A 34 -19.54 9.11 -50.79
C TYR A 34 -19.28 9.83 -49.46
N GLN A 35 -19.82 9.31 -48.36
CA GLN A 35 -19.55 9.84 -47.01
C GLN A 35 -18.07 9.78 -46.68
N LEU A 36 -17.40 8.66 -46.98
CA LEU A 36 -15.96 8.51 -46.79
C LEU A 36 -15.16 9.54 -47.61
N SER A 37 -15.55 9.81 -48.86
CA SER A 37 -14.88 10.83 -49.68
C SER A 37 -14.98 12.24 -49.11
N LYS A 38 -16.09 12.56 -48.43
CA LYS A 38 -16.28 13.83 -47.72
C LYS A 38 -15.40 13.91 -46.48
N GLU A 39 -15.36 12.85 -45.68
CA GLU A 39 -14.52 12.80 -44.49
C GLU A 39 -13.02 12.87 -44.83
N LEU A 40 -12.60 12.22 -45.93
CA LEU A 40 -11.22 12.27 -46.44
C LEU A 40 -10.91 13.51 -47.30
N GLN A 41 -11.89 14.37 -47.55
CA GLN A 41 -11.77 15.57 -48.38
C GLN A 41 -11.18 15.30 -49.78
N CYS A 42 -11.61 14.23 -50.44
CA CYS A 42 -11.14 13.86 -51.78
C CYS A 42 -12.32 13.61 -52.74
N PRO A 43 -12.11 13.68 -54.06
CA PRO A 43 -13.18 13.49 -55.03
C PRO A 43 -13.72 12.05 -55.00
N PHE A 44 -15.05 11.89 -55.04
CA PHE A 44 -15.71 10.57 -55.06
C PHE A 44 -15.17 9.66 -56.19
N SER A 45 -14.83 10.22 -57.34
CA SER A 45 -14.26 9.48 -58.48
C SER A 45 -12.91 8.84 -58.18
N GLN A 46 -12.15 9.39 -57.22
CA GLN A 46 -10.86 8.83 -56.81
C GLN A 46 -11.08 7.57 -55.96
N ILE A 47 -11.93 7.63 -54.94
CA ILE A 47 -12.19 6.47 -54.06
C ILE A 47 -12.99 5.38 -54.78
N SER A 48 -14.01 5.74 -55.56
CA SER A 48 -14.92 4.77 -56.20
C SER A 48 -14.26 3.89 -57.26
N ARG A 49 -13.08 4.29 -57.79
CA ARG A 49 -12.31 3.52 -58.76
C ARG A 49 -11.29 2.59 -58.11
N GLU A 50 -11.01 2.77 -56.83
CA GLU A 50 -10.03 1.96 -56.11
C GLU A 50 -10.66 0.66 -55.62
N HIS A 51 -9.85 -0.41 -55.56
CA HIS A 51 -10.28 -1.65 -54.94
C HIS A 51 -10.52 -1.43 -53.44
N PRO A 52 -11.58 -2.03 -52.85
CA PRO A 52 -11.88 -1.87 -51.42
C PRO A 52 -10.70 -2.19 -50.49
N HIS A 53 -9.82 -3.11 -50.91
CA HIS A 53 -8.61 -3.48 -50.19
C HIS A 53 -7.65 -2.29 -50.05
N SER A 54 -7.35 -1.60 -51.15
CA SER A 54 -6.46 -0.44 -51.19
C SER A 54 -7.03 0.74 -50.42
N VAL A 55 -8.36 0.93 -50.46
CA VAL A 55 -9.03 1.98 -49.68
C VAL A 55 -8.90 1.70 -48.19
N LEU A 56 -9.13 0.46 -47.74
CA LEU A 56 -8.98 0.09 -46.34
C LEU A 56 -7.53 0.22 -45.87
N GLU A 57 -6.55 -0.22 -46.67
CA GLU A 57 -5.13 -0.07 -46.36
C GLU A 57 -4.76 1.41 -46.13
N LYS A 58 -5.19 2.31 -47.03
CA LYS A 58 -5.01 3.76 -46.86
C LYS A 58 -5.66 4.27 -45.59
N LEU A 59 -6.88 3.82 -45.27
CA LEU A 59 -7.58 4.21 -44.03
C LEU A 59 -6.81 3.82 -42.77
N LEU A 60 -6.23 2.61 -42.74
CA LEU A 60 -5.45 2.14 -41.60
C LEU A 60 -4.16 2.94 -41.39
N LEU A 61 -3.57 3.45 -42.48
CA LEU A 61 -2.34 4.25 -42.45
C LEU A 61 -2.58 5.74 -42.12
N LEU A 62 -3.83 6.21 -42.09
CA LEU A 62 -4.14 7.59 -41.70
C LEU A 62 -3.71 7.88 -40.26
N GLN A 63 -3.33 9.12 -40.00
CA GLN A 63 -2.95 9.61 -38.68
C GLN A 63 -4.11 10.37 -37.98
N GLN A 64 -5.34 10.15 -38.43
CA GLN A 64 -6.53 10.79 -37.87
C GLN A 64 -7.13 9.95 -36.72
N PRO A 65 -7.66 10.58 -35.65
CA PRO A 65 -8.22 9.86 -34.50
C PRO A 65 -9.45 9.01 -34.87
N ASP A 66 -10.22 9.45 -35.86
CA ASP A 66 -11.44 8.79 -36.31
C ASP A 66 -11.20 7.60 -37.27
N ARG A 67 -9.94 7.31 -37.64
CA ARG A 67 -9.61 6.30 -38.67
C ARG A 67 -10.22 4.92 -38.40
N PHE A 68 -10.26 4.47 -37.14
CA PHE A 68 -10.82 3.17 -36.78
C PHE A 68 -12.35 3.15 -36.91
N ARG A 69 -13.03 4.28 -36.62
CA ARG A 69 -14.46 4.43 -36.84
C ARG A 69 -14.78 4.37 -38.34
N MET A 70 -13.99 5.08 -39.14
CA MET A 70 -14.11 5.13 -40.60
C MET A 70 -13.89 3.75 -41.21
N ALA A 71 -12.80 3.08 -40.84
CA ALA A 71 -12.47 1.73 -41.29
C ALA A 71 -13.58 0.72 -40.91
N LYS A 72 -14.10 0.77 -39.68
CA LYS A 72 -15.18 -0.12 -39.24
C LYS A 72 -16.47 0.08 -40.04
N THR A 73 -16.82 1.34 -40.32
CA THR A 73 -18.01 1.67 -41.12
C THR A 73 -17.83 1.21 -42.56
N PHE A 74 -16.64 1.43 -43.12
CA PHE A 74 -16.27 1.00 -44.46
C PHE A 74 -16.29 -0.52 -44.64
N ILE A 75 -15.68 -1.29 -43.72
CA ILE A 75 -15.67 -2.75 -43.73
C ILE A 75 -17.09 -3.31 -43.82
N LYS A 76 -17.99 -2.78 -42.97
CA LYS A 76 -19.40 -3.21 -42.95
C LYS A 76 -20.14 -2.84 -44.23
N ALA A 77 -19.95 -1.62 -44.74
CA ALA A 77 -20.64 -1.17 -45.94
C ALA A 77 -20.17 -1.93 -47.19
N GLN A 78 -18.87 -2.19 -47.32
CA GLN A 78 -18.29 -2.93 -48.44
C GLN A 78 -18.44 -4.45 -48.32
N SER A 79 -18.93 -4.97 -47.19
CA SER A 79 -19.08 -6.41 -46.93
C SER A 79 -17.76 -7.18 -47.12
N LEU A 80 -16.67 -6.62 -46.61
CA LEU A 80 -15.35 -7.27 -46.69
C LEU A 80 -15.34 -8.54 -45.84
N SER A 81 -14.71 -9.60 -46.37
CA SER A 81 -14.57 -10.86 -45.62
C SER A 81 -13.62 -10.69 -44.43
N ALA A 82 -13.86 -11.45 -43.35
CA ALA A 82 -12.95 -11.47 -42.20
C ALA A 82 -11.53 -11.86 -42.59
N TYR A 83 -11.36 -12.73 -43.59
CA TYR A 83 -10.04 -13.12 -44.11
C TYR A 83 -9.30 -11.93 -44.74
N THR A 84 -9.97 -11.21 -45.64
CA THR A 84 -9.43 -9.99 -46.28
C THR A 84 -9.04 -8.95 -45.24
N VAL A 85 -9.91 -8.71 -44.25
CA VAL A 85 -9.68 -7.72 -43.20
C VAL A 85 -8.51 -8.15 -42.32
N ALA A 86 -8.41 -9.43 -41.98
CA ALA A 86 -7.31 -9.98 -41.18
C ALA A 86 -5.95 -9.87 -41.88
N GLU A 87 -5.89 -10.08 -43.19
CA GLU A 87 -4.68 -9.89 -44.00
C GLU A 87 -4.22 -8.43 -44.03
N LEU A 88 -5.15 -7.48 -44.20
CA LEU A 88 -4.81 -6.05 -44.20
C LEU A 88 -4.40 -5.56 -42.81
N ILE A 89 -5.05 -6.05 -41.75
CA ILE A 89 -4.67 -5.75 -40.37
C ILE A 89 -3.30 -6.33 -40.06
N SER A 90 -2.99 -7.56 -40.45
CA SER A 90 -1.70 -8.18 -40.13
C SER A 90 -0.53 -7.41 -40.77
N ASN A 91 -0.71 -6.87 -41.98
CA ASN A 91 0.25 -5.98 -42.62
C ASN A 91 0.34 -4.62 -41.91
N ALA A 92 -0.80 -4.03 -41.53
CA ALA A 92 -0.83 -2.77 -40.80
C ALA A 92 -0.13 -2.86 -39.42
N VAL A 93 -0.23 -4.02 -38.74
CA VAL A 93 0.45 -4.27 -37.47
C VAL A 93 1.97 -4.25 -37.61
N GLN A 94 2.54 -4.67 -38.73
CA GLN A 94 4.00 -4.59 -38.96
C GLN A 94 4.49 -3.14 -39.07
N ILE A 95 3.62 -2.23 -39.50
CA ILE A 95 3.89 -0.80 -39.64
C ILE A 95 3.46 -0.03 -38.36
N PHE A 96 2.72 -0.71 -37.46
CA PHE A 96 2.17 -0.12 -36.26
C PHE A 96 3.27 0.37 -35.33
N ARG A 97 3.21 1.65 -34.96
CA ARG A 97 4.22 2.26 -34.10
C ARG A 97 3.86 1.99 -32.64
N PRO A 98 4.80 1.49 -31.82
CA PRO A 98 4.58 1.30 -30.38
C PRO A 98 4.13 2.57 -29.62
N SER A 99 4.35 3.75 -30.20
CA SER A 99 3.89 5.05 -29.67
C SER A 99 2.37 5.23 -29.69
N GLU A 100 1.61 4.45 -30.46
CA GLU A 100 0.15 4.57 -30.57
C GLU A 100 -0.61 3.91 -29.40
N GLY A 101 0.08 3.15 -28.54
CA GLY A 101 -0.48 2.58 -27.31
C GLY A 101 -1.31 1.30 -27.50
N GLN A 102 -1.56 0.60 -26.39
CA GLN A 102 -2.25 -0.69 -26.36
C GLN A 102 -3.75 -0.58 -26.72
N GLU A 103 -4.39 0.55 -26.42
CA GLU A 103 -5.80 0.80 -26.77
C GLU A 103 -6.02 0.88 -28.29
N SER A 104 -5.14 1.59 -29.00
CA SER A 104 -5.19 1.70 -30.47
C SER A 104 -4.99 0.34 -31.15
N LEU A 105 -4.12 -0.50 -30.59
CA LEU A 105 -3.89 -1.88 -31.05
C LEU A 105 -5.15 -2.74 -30.84
N LEU A 106 -5.83 -2.61 -29.70
CA LEU A 106 -7.09 -3.32 -29.46
C LEU A 106 -8.21 -2.86 -30.42
N LEU A 107 -8.28 -1.56 -30.73
CA LEU A 107 -9.22 -1.04 -31.72
C LEU A 107 -8.92 -1.59 -33.12
N LEU A 108 -7.64 -1.70 -33.49
CA LEU A 108 -7.19 -2.27 -34.77
C LEU A 108 -7.59 -3.75 -34.88
N ILE A 109 -7.33 -4.57 -33.87
CA ILE A 109 -7.71 -6.00 -33.85
C ILE A 109 -9.24 -6.15 -34.00
N ARG A 110 -10.01 -5.30 -33.30
CA ARG A 110 -11.48 -5.31 -33.30
C ARG A 110 -12.13 -4.81 -34.60
N LEU A 111 -11.34 -4.41 -35.60
CA LEU A 111 -11.87 -4.16 -36.94
C LEU A 111 -12.23 -5.45 -37.67
N CYS A 112 -11.56 -6.56 -37.35
CA CYS A 112 -11.94 -7.88 -37.84
C CYS A 112 -13.04 -8.47 -36.96
N ASP A 113 -14.09 -9.02 -37.59
CA ASP A 113 -15.15 -9.73 -36.87
C ASP A 113 -14.64 -11.03 -36.23
N ASP A 114 -13.55 -11.61 -36.75
CA ASP A 114 -12.86 -12.76 -36.16
C ASP A 114 -11.36 -12.45 -35.91
N PRO A 115 -11.00 -12.03 -34.68
CA PRO A 115 -9.61 -11.81 -34.29
C PRO A 115 -8.73 -13.07 -34.36
N ASN A 116 -9.30 -14.28 -34.32
CA ASN A 116 -8.51 -15.51 -34.36
C ASN A 116 -7.75 -15.63 -35.69
N ILE A 117 -8.39 -15.27 -36.80
CA ILE A 117 -7.76 -15.27 -38.14
C ILE A 117 -6.60 -14.28 -38.19
N VAL A 118 -6.75 -13.11 -37.54
CA VAL A 118 -5.67 -12.12 -37.40
C VAL A 118 -4.48 -12.74 -36.66
N GLY A 119 -4.73 -13.40 -35.52
CA GLY A 119 -3.69 -14.08 -34.75
C GLY A 119 -2.95 -15.17 -35.53
N LEU A 120 -3.67 -15.98 -36.31
CA LEU A 120 -3.08 -17.01 -37.18
C LEU A 120 -2.22 -16.38 -38.29
N LYS A 121 -2.71 -15.33 -38.94
CA LYS A 121 -1.95 -14.61 -39.98
C LYS A 121 -0.69 -13.96 -39.43
N LEU A 122 -0.75 -13.38 -38.23
CA LEU A 122 0.42 -12.81 -37.57
C LEU A 122 1.46 -13.89 -37.26
N LEU A 123 1.04 -15.08 -36.81
CA LEU A 123 1.93 -16.22 -36.62
C LEU A 123 2.59 -16.70 -37.93
N GLU A 124 1.83 -16.79 -39.03
CA GLU A 124 2.37 -17.13 -40.36
C GLU A 124 3.43 -16.11 -40.78
N ASN A 125 3.16 -14.82 -40.55
CA ASN A 125 4.04 -13.72 -40.90
C ASN A 125 5.36 -13.72 -40.09
N LEU A 126 5.43 -14.35 -38.91
CA LEU A 126 6.68 -14.45 -38.14
C LEU A 126 7.81 -15.11 -38.95
N ASN A 127 7.49 -16.05 -39.83
CA ASN A 127 8.47 -16.73 -40.68
C ASN A 127 9.04 -15.81 -41.78
N THR A 128 8.34 -14.72 -42.09
CA THR A 128 8.72 -13.77 -43.15
C THR A 128 9.58 -12.61 -42.62
N VAL A 129 9.52 -12.34 -41.30
CA VAL A 129 10.27 -11.24 -40.69
C VAL A 129 11.73 -11.66 -40.47
N PRO A 130 12.71 -10.88 -40.95
CA PRO A 130 14.12 -11.18 -40.71
C PRO A 130 14.44 -11.24 -39.21
N LEU A 131 15.19 -12.26 -38.77
CA LEU A 131 15.66 -12.42 -37.37
C LEU A 131 16.58 -11.27 -36.85
N ARG A 132 16.83 -10.26 -37.69
CA ARG A 132 17.52 -9.03 -37.32
C ARG A 132 16.57 -8.00 -36.72
N ASP A 133 15.27 -8.06 -37.04
CA ASP A 133 14.27 -7.13 -36.53
C ASP A 133 13.48 -7.72 -35.34
N LEU A 134 14.20 -7.85 -34.22
CA LEU A 134 13.66 -8.44 -33.00
C LEU A 134 12.52 -7.62 -32.37
N ASN A 135 12.49 -6.30 -32.61
CA ASN A 135 11.40 -5.45 -32.12
C ASN A 135 10.07 -5.84 -32.76
N SER A 136 10.05 -5.95 -34.09
CA SER A 136 8.86 -6.34 -34.84
C SER A 136 8.39 -7.74 -34.45
N ILE A 137 9.30 -8.70 -34.26
CA ILE A 137 8.95 -10.05 -33.81
C ILE A 137 8.27 -10.02 -32.42
N VAL A 138 8.80 -9.25 -31.48
CA VAL A 138 8.22 -9.11 -30.13
C VAL A 138 6.81 -8.51 -30.19
N GLU A 139 6.62 -7.43 -30.96
CA GLU A 139 5.30 -6.79 -31.09
C GLU A 139 4.29 -7.71 -31.78
N LEU A 140 4.69 -8.43 -32.83
CA LEU A 140 3.83 -9.42 -33.50
C LEU A 140 3.37 -10.52 -32.54
N LEU A 141 4.27 -11.04 -31.69
CA LEU A 141 3.91 -12.04 -30.67
C LEU A 141 2.90 -11.48 -29.65
N ILE A 142 3.08 -10.24 -29.21
CA ILE A 142 2.17 -9.57 -28.25
C ILE A 142 0.78 -9.36 -28.89
N VAL A 143 0.73 -8.91 -30.14
CA VAL A 143 -0.54 -8.69 -30.86
C VAL A 143 -1.24 -10.02 -31.11
N ALA A 144 -0.52 -11.03 -31.60
CA ALA A 144 -1.08 -12.36 -31.83
C ALA A 144 -1.60 -13.01 -30.54
N HIS A 145 -0.88 -12.85 -29.42
CA HIS A 145 -1.37 -13.25 -28.10
C HIS A 145 -2.67 -12.56 -27.73
N SER A 146 -2.79 -11.24 -27.99
CA SER A 146 -3.99 -10.47 -27.71
C SER A 146 -5.18 -11.00 -28.53
N CYS A 147 -4.97 -11.30 -29.81
CA CYS A 147 -5.96 -11.94 -30.67
C CYS A 147 -6.48 -13.27 -30.09
N PHE A 148 -5.57 -14.19 -29.73
CA PHE A 148 -5.96 -15.48 -29.17
C PHE A 148 -6.57 -15.38 -27.77
N SER A 149 -6.16 -14.40 -26.97
CA SER A 149 -6.75 -14.15 -25.66
C SER A 149 -8.18 -13.63 -25.78
N LEU A 150 -8.47 -12.78 -26.77
CA LEU A 150 -9.82 -12.28 -27.04
C LEU A 150 -10.78 -13.38 -27.50
N THR A 151 -10.29 -14.37 -28.24
CA THR A 151 -11.09 -15.49 -28.77
C THR A 151 -11.00 -16.76 -27.93
N CYS A 152 -10.29 -16.70 -26.79
CA CYS A 152 -10.02 -17.86 -25.92
C CYS A 152 -9.37 -19.06 -26.65
N ASN A 153 -8.56 -18.81 -27.68
CA ASN A 153 -7.84 -19.87 -28.39
C ASN A 153 -6.60 -20.31 -27.60
N MET A 154 -6.77 -21.37 -26.81
CA MET A 154 -5.71 -21.93 -25.96
C MET A 154 -4.52 -22.49 -26.77
N GLU A 155 -4.78 -23.11 -27.92
CA GLU A 155 -3.70 -23.65 -28.77
C GLU A 155 -2.82 -22.52 -29.32
N GLY A 156 -3.45 -21.44 -29.79
CA GLY A 156 -2.75 -20.23 -30.23
C GLY A 156 -1.92 -19.62 -29.11
N ILE A 157 -2.47 -19.53 -27.90
CA ILE A 157 -1.74 -19.03 -26.72
C ILE A 157 -0.52 -19.89 -26.43
N VAL A 158 -0.65 -21.22 -26.40
CA VAL A 158 0.47 -22.14 -26.14
C VAL A 158 1.58 -21.97 -27.19
N ARG A 159 1.21 -21.87 -28.47
CA ARG A 159 2.19 -21.63 -29.56
C ARG A 159 2.93 -20.31 -29.38
N ILE A 160 2.23 -19.23 -28.97
CA ILE A 160 2.88 -17.94 -28.69
C ILE A 160 3.83 -18.04 -27.51
N LEU A 161 3.47 -18.73 -26.43
CA LEU A 161 4.33 -18.89 -25.26
C LEU A 161 5.59 -19.70 -25.60
N GLN A 162 5.46 -20.76 -26.41
CA GLN A 162 6.60 -21.54 -26.90
C GLN A 162 7.52 -20.69 -27.78
N ALA A 163 6.97 -19.94 -28.74
CA ALA A 163 7.73 -19.03 -29.59
C ALA A 163 8.43 -17.94 -28.77
N SER A 164 7.74 -17.38 -27.78
CA SER A 164 8.27 -16.37 -26.85
C SER A 164 9.42 -16.92 -26.02
N ARG A 165 9.33 -18.18 -25.54
CA ARG A 165 10.40 -18.84 -24.80
C ARG A 165 11.62 -19.07 -25.67
N HIS A 166 11.43 -19.60 -26.88
CA HIS A 166 12.50 -19.80 -27.86
C HIS A 166 13.19 -18.46 -28.20
N LEU A 167 12.42 -17.41 -28.50
CA LEU A 167 12.93 -16.08 -28.81
C LEU A 167 13.76 -15.51 -27.64
N SER A 168 13.26 -15.66 -26.42
CA SER A 168 13.90 -15.14 -25.21
C SER A 168 15.26 -15.77 -24.96
N HIS A 169 15.35 -17.10 -25.04
CA HIS A 169 16.58 -17.85 -24.76
C HIS A 169 17.60 -17.78 -25.88
N ASN A 170 17.17 -17.85 -27.14
CA ASN A 170 18.09 -18.02 -28.27
C ASN A 170 18.51 -16.69 -28.92
N TYR A 171 17.75 -15.62 -28.73
CA TYR A 171 18.02 -14.34 -29.39
C TYR A 171 18.03 -13.14 -28.44
N LEU A 172 17.05 -12.98 -27.56
CA LEU A 172 16.95 -11.75 -26.75
C LEU A 172 17.99 -11.72 -25.62
N ALA A 173 18.06 -12.77 -24.79
CA ALA A 173 19.01 -12.81 -23.68
C ALA A 173 20.48 -12.86 -24.14
N PRO A 174 20.89 -13.71 -25.10
CA PRO A 174 22.29 -13.79 -25.54
C PRO A 174 22.80 -12.53 -26.24
N ARG A 175 21.88 -11.71 -26.80
CA ARG A 175 22.20 -10.42 -27.44
C ARG A 175 21.94 -9.23 -26.53
N GLU A 176 21.73 -9.46 -25.22
CA GLU A 176 21.53 -8.43 -24.20
C GLU A 176 20.34 -7.48 -24.46
N HIS A 177 19.32 -7.94 -25.20
CA HIS A 177 18.10 -7.19 -25.47
C HIS A 177 17.09 -7.30 -24.31
N TYR A 178 17.51 -6.95 -23.09
CA TYR A 178 16.70 -7.09 -21.87
C TYR A 178 15.47 -6.18 -21.85
N SER A 179 15.52 -5.02 -22.50
CA SER A 179 14.35 -4.15 -22.67
C SER A 179 13.24 -4.83 -23.46
N LEU A 180 13.60 -5.64 -24.45
CA LEU A 180 12.64 -6.41 -25.25
C LEU A 180 12.11 -7.64 -24.51
N LEU A 181 12.91 -8.28 -23.66
CA LEU A 181 12.41 -9.31 -22.73
C LEU A 181 11.35 -8.74 -21.79
N VAL A 182 11.63 -7.57 -21.20
CA VAL A 182 10.65 -6.87 -20.38
C VAL A 182 9.43 -6.50 -21.22
N ARG A 183 9.58 -5.98 -22.44
CA ARG A 183 8.43 -5.67 -23.31
C ARG A 183 7.57 -6.90 -23.63
N LEU A 184 8.20 -8.02 -23.96
CA LEU A 184 7.55 -9.28 -24.32
C LEU A 184 6.75 -9.88 -23.15
N LEU A 185 7.41 -10.10 -22.00
CA LEU A 185 6.80 -10.63 -20.77
C LEU A 185 5.51 -9.88 -20.42
N THR A 186 5.58 -8.58 -20.62
CA THR A 186 4.73 -7.63 -19.98
C THR A 186 3.65 -7.16 -20.97
N GLY A 187 3.88 -7.28 -22.28
CA GLY A 187 2.85 -7.25 -23.30
C GLY A 187 1.98 -8.51 -23.30
N ILE A 188 2.54 -9.69 -23.07
CA ILE A 188 1.80 -10.95 -22.96
C ILE A 188 1.04 -11.04 -21.62
N GLY A 189 1.65 -10.59 -20.52
CA GLY A 189 0.99 -10.49 -19.21
C GLY A 189 0.72 -11.83 -18.50
N ARG A 190 1.13 -12.96 -19.08
CA ARG A 190 1.03 -14.31 -18.49
C ARG A 190 2.25 -14.62 -17.63
N TYR A 191 2.43 -13.85 -16.55
CA TYR A 191 3.66 -13.88 -15.75
C TYR A 191 4.00 -15.26 -15.17
N ASN A 192 3.01 -16.03 -14.74
CA ASN A 192 3.21 -17.38 -14.17
C ASN A 192 3.73 -18.38 -15.21
N GLU A 193 3.34 -18.24 -16.48
CA GLU A 193 3.77 -19.11 -17.58
C GLU A 193 5.13 -18.67 -18.17
N MET A 194 5.54 -17.43 -17.86
CA MET A 194 6.74 -16.78 -18.37
C MET A 194 7.79 -16.50 -17.29
N THR A 195 7.77 -17.26 -16.19
CA THR A 195 8.75 -17.15 -15.08
C THR A 195 10.20 -17.29 -15.54
N TYR A 196 10.45 -18.02 -16.63
CA TYR A 196 11.77 -18.12 -17.25
C TYR A 196 12.38 -16.76 -17.65
N ILE A 197 11.56 -15.73 -17.90
CA ILE A 197 12.07 -14.36 -18.14
C ILE A 197 12.57 -13.74 -16.84
N PHE A 198 11.94 -14.04 -15.69
CA PHE A 198 12.47 -13.64 -14.39
C PHE A 198 13.83 -14.29 -14.13
N ASP A 199 13.97 -15.59 -14.44
CA ASP A 199 15.25 -16.30 -14.33
C ASP A 199 16.33 -15.64 -15.20
N LEU A 200 16.02 -15.39 -16.48
CA LEU A 200 16.95 -14.75 -17.41
C LEU A 200 17.38 -13.35 -16.95
N LEU A 201 16.44 -12.52 -16.47
CA LEU A 201 16.77 -11.18 -15.98
C LEU A 201 17.53 -11.24 -14.66
N HIS A 202 17.24 -12.20 -13.79
CA HIS A 202 17.96 -12.40 -12.54
C HIS A 202 19.41 -12.82 -12.80
N GLN A 203 19.63 -13.86 -13.62
CA GLN A 203 20.95 -14.41 -13.94
C GLN A 203 21.87 -13.37 -14.60
N ASN A 204 21.30 -12.42 -15.35
CA ASN A 204 22.05 -11.35 -16.02
C ASN A 204 22.04 -10.01 -15.24
N HIS A 205 21.73 -10.02 -13.94
CA HIS A 205 21.71 -8.83 -13.07
C HIS A 205 20.78 -7.68 -13.55
N CYS A 206 19.81 -7.97 -14.43
CA CYS A 206 18.89 -7.01 -15.03
C CYS A 206 17.49 -7.03 -14.43
N PHE A 207 17.29 -7.71 -13.29
CA PHE A 207 15.99 -7.87 -12.62
C PHE A 207 15.29 -6.52 -12.33
N GLU A 208 16.05 -5.48 -12.02
CA GLU A 208 15.52 -4.14 -11.69
C GLU A 208 14.75 -3.50 -12.85
N MET A 209 14.97 -3.95 -14.09
CA MET A 209 14.23 -3.44 -15.25
C MET A 209 12.73 -3.72 -15.16
N LEU A 210 12.32 -4.76 -14.41
CA LEU A 210 10.90 -5.06 -14.11
C LEU A 210 10.28 -4.05 -13.13
N LEU A 211 11.11 -3.33 -12.38
CA LEU A 211 10.71 -2.43 -11.31
C LEU A 211 10.72 -0.94 -11.72
N ARG A 212 11.01 -0.64 -13.00
CA ARG A 212 11.11 0.73 -13.48
C ARG A 212 9.74 1.41 -13.56
N LYS A 213 9.66 2.63 -13.02
CA LYS A 213 8.43 3.45 -12.89
C LYS A 213 7.75 3.79 -14.23
N LYS A 214 8.47 3.74 -15.36
CA LYS A 214 7.94 3.97 -16.73
C LYS A 214 7.06 2.83 -17.26
N MET A 215 6.81 1.79 -16.46
CA MET A 215 5.77 0.81 -16.74
C MET A 215 4.39 1.46 -16.50
N ASP A 216 4.02 2.44 -17.32
CA ASP A 216 2.67 3.00 -17.40
C ASP A 216 1.73 1.90 -17.90
N ARG A 217 1.25 1.10 -16.94
CA ARG A 217 0.37 -0.04 -17.17
C ARG A 217 -0.99 0.24 -16.59
N GLU A 218 -2.00 -0.26 -17.28
CA GLU A 218 -3.34 -0.41 -16.72
C GLU A 218 -3.24 -1.01 -15.31
N ARG A 219 -3.99 -0.43 -14.37
CA ARG A 219 -3.93 -0.75 -12.92
C ARG A 219 -3.95 -2.25 -12.63
N GLY A 220 -4.68 -3.03 -13.45
CA GLY A 220 -4.79 -4.49 -13.35
C GLY A 220 -3.49 -5.25 -13.65
N GLN A 221 -2.77 -4.91 -14.72
CA GLN A 221 -1.51 -5.61 -15.08
C GLN A 221 -0.41 -5.35 -14.04
N ARG A 222 -0.39 -4.16 -13.44
CA ARG A 222 0.57 -3.82 -12.38
C ARG A 222 0.32 -4.67 -11.12
N SER A 223 -0.93 -4.95 -10.77
CA SER A 223 -1.25 -5.85 -9.65
C SER A 223 -0.90 -7.31 -9.93
N THR A 224 -1.13 -7.82 -11.14
CA THR A 224 -0.77 -9.20 -11.50
C THR A 224 0.74 -9.41 -11.54
N LEU A 225 1.50 -8.42 -12.04
CA LEU A 225 2.97 -8.46 -12.01
C LEU A 225 3.50 -8.44 -10.57
N LYS A 226 2.91 -7.62 -9.67
CA LYS A 226 3.26 -7.61 -8.24
C LYS A 226 3.15 -9.00 -7.65
N THR A 227 1.99 -9.65 -7.82
CA THR A 227 1.74 -10.98 -7.24
C THR A 227 2.72 -12.02 -7.78
N ALA A 228 2.90 -12.07 -9.11
CA ALA A 228 3.82 -13.02 -9.74
C ALA A 228 5.28 -12.83 -9.30
N LEU A 229 5.74 -11.59 -9.11
CA LEU A 229 7.08 -11.30 -8.59
C LEU A 229 7.26 -11.74 -7.14
N LEU A 230 6.26 -11.53 -6.29
CA LEU A 230 6.30 -11.96 -4.89
C LEU A 230 6.31 -13.50 -4.79
N ASP A 231 5.47 -14.17 -5.57
CA ASP A 231 5.44 -15.64 -5.64
C ASP A 231 6.78 -16.19 -6.16
N TYR A 232 7.33 -15.60 -7.21
CA TYR A 232 8.65 -15.97 -7.74
C TYR A 232 9.76 -15.80 -6.70
N ILE A 233 9.83 -14.65 -6.00
CA ILE A 233 10.86 -14.43 -4.96
C ILE A 233 10.70 -15.44 -3.83
N LYS A 234 9.46 -15.70 -3.38
CA LYS A 234 9.19 -16.65 -2.31
C LYS A 234 9.65 -18.07 -2.65
N HIS A 235 9.46 -18.51 -3.90
CA HIS A 235 9.78 -19.87 -4.32
C HIS A 235 11.23 -20.05 -4.81
N CYS A 236 11.74 -19.08 -5.55
CA CYS A 236 13.03 -19.19 -6.24
C CYS A 236 14.16 -18.44 -5.53
N LEU A 237 13.85 -17.42 -4.73
CA LEU A 237 14.83 -16.53 -4.08
C LEU A 237 14.53 -16.29 -2.57
N PRO A 238 14.28 -17.34 -1.76
CA PRO A 238 13.81 -17.17 -0.39
C PRO A 238 14.83 -16.49 0.55
N ALA A 239 16.12 -16.55 0.23
CA ALA A 239 17.19 -15.92 1.01
C ALA A 239 17.54 -14.49 0.55
N ASP A 240 16.99 -14.03 -0.58
CA ASP A 240 17.32 -12.72 -1.16
C ASP A 240 16.39 -11.63 -0.59
N SER A 241 16.74 -11.18 0.61
CA SER A 241 16.01 -10.09 1.28
C SER A 241 16.11 -8.75 0.53
N GLU A 242 17.15 -8.55 -0.29
CA GLU A 242 17.34 -7.33 -1.07
C GLU A 242 16.28 -7.23 -2.17
N LYS A 243 16.13 -8.28 -3.00
CA LYS A 243 15.10 -8.31 -4.07
C LYS A 243 13.69 -8.21 -3.53
N HIS A 244 13.41 -8.85 -2.39
CA HIS A 244 12.12 -8.73 -1.72
C HIS A 244 11.83 -7.27 -1.33
N ASN A 245 12.79 -6.58 -0.73
CA ASN A 245 12.67 -5.17 -0.37
C ASN A 245 12.54 -4.26 -1.59
N MET A 246 13.27 -4.53 -2.68
CA MET A 246 13.15 -3.78 -3.93
C MET A 246 11.75 -3.87 -4.54
N VAL A 247 11.18 -5.08 -4.58
CA VAL A 247 9.79 -5.28 -5.05
C VAL A 247 8.82 -4.54 -4.14
N ALA A 248 8.97 -4.66 -2.83
CA ALA A 248 8.12 -3.96 -1.87
C ALA A 248 8.15 -2.43 -2.06
N LEU A 249 9.33 -1.86 -2.27
CA LEU A 249 9.50 -0.43 -2.56
C LEU A 249 8.84 -0.03 -3.90
N CYS A 250 9.09 -0.79 -4.97
CA CYS A 250 8.56 -0.52 -6.31
C CYS A 250 7.03 -0.50 -6.35
N PHE A 251 6.39 -1.44 -5.65
CA PHE A 251 4.94 -1.53 -5.58
C PHE A 251 4.33 -0.71 -4.45
N SER A 252 5.13 0.12 -3.76
CA SER A 252 4.66 0.94 -2.62
C SER A 252 3.93 0.09 -1.57
N MET A 253 4.46 -1.10 -1.29
CA MET A 253 4.02 -2.02 -0.26
C MET A 253 4.39 -1.48 1.13
N ARG A 254 3.81 -0.34 1.48
CA ARG A 254 4.16 0.44 2.67
C ARG A 254 3.93 -0.36 3.95
N ARG A 255 2.88 -1.19 3.99
CA ARG A 255 2.62 -2.11 5.11
C ARG A 255 3.72 -3.15 5.26
N GLU A 256 4.07 -3.82 4.19
CA GLU A 256 5.04 -4.92 4.19
C GLU A 256 6.45 -4.40 4.52
N ILE A 257 6.82 -3.21 4.03
CA ILE A 257 8.05 -2.51 4.45
C ILE A 257 8.03 -2.23 5.96
N GLY A 258 6.90 -1.74 6.47
CA GLY A 258 6.72 -1.48 7.90
C GLY A 258 6.86 -2.75 8.75
N GLU A 259 6.24 -3.84 8.32
CA GLU A 259 6.31 -5.16 8.96
C GLU A 259 7.74 -5.71 8.97
N ASN A 260 8.46 -5.62 7.85
CA ASN A 260 9.85 -6.05 7.76
C ASN A 260 10.75 -5.30 8.76
N HIS A 261 10.63 -3.97 8.84
CA HIS A 261 11.37 -3.18 9.82
C HIS A 261 10.95 -3.52 11.27
N GLU A 262 9.67 -3.75 11.54
CA GLU A 262 9.20 -4.13 12.88
C GLU A 262 9.72 -5.51 13.29
N ILE A 263 9.72 -6.49 12.38
CA ILE A 263 10.28 -7.83 12.60
C ILE A 263 11.78 -7.72 12.86
N ALA A 264 12.52 -6.96 12.05
CA ALA A 264 13.94 -6.73 12.26
C ALA A 264 14.21 -6.12 13.64
N ALA A 265 13.44 -5.10 14.05
CA ALA A 265 13.55 -4.50 15.37
C ALA A 265 13.27 -5.50 16.51
N LYS A 266 12.25 -6.38 16.35
CA LYS A 266 11.93 -7.45 17.30
C LYS A 266 13.06 -8.46 17.40
N THR A 267 13.65 -8.88 16.28
CA THR A 267 14.78 -9.82 16.26
C THR A 267 16.00 -9.23 16.97
N GLN A 268 16.33 -7.98 16.69
CA GLN A 268 17.41 -7.27 17.40
C GLN A 268 17.16 -7.18 18.91
N LEU A 269 15.93 -6.89 19.33
CA LEU A 269 15.56 -6.87 20.75
C LEU A 269 15.68 -8.23 21.42
N LYS A 270 15.34 -9.33 20.75
CA LYS A 270 15.54 -10.69 21.26
C LYS A 270 17.03 -11.03 21.42
N MET A 271 17.88 -10.60 20.49
CA MET A 271 19.32 -10.77 20.63
C MET A 271 19.86 -9.99 21.84
N ILE A 272 19.37 -8.78 22.08
CA ILE A 272 19.72 -7.98 23.27
C ILE A 272 19.20 -8.64 24.56
N GLU A 273 18.04 -9.31 24.52
CA GLU A 273 17.48 -10.04 25.66
C GLU A 273 18.34 -11.25 26.05
N SER A 274 18.91 -11.95 25.07
CA SER A 274 19.76 -13.12 25.29
C SER A 274 21.17 -12.80 25.81
N GLN A 275 21.56 -11.52 25.81
CA GLN A 275 22.83 -11.09 26.41
C GLN A 275 22.64 -10.91 27.92
N ASP A 276 23.62 -11.29 28.73
CA ASP A 276 23.58 -11.05 30.17
C ASP A 276 23.77 -9.56 30.50
N TRP A 277 22.82 -8.99 31.26
CA TRP A 277 22.87 -7.60 31.76
C TRP A 277 23.58 -7.50 33.13
N GLY A 278 24.34 -8.53 33.52
CA GLY A 278 24.80 -8.80 34.89
C GLY A 278 25.68 -7.73 35.55
N GLU A 279 25.77 -7.82 36.88
CA GLU A 279 26.25 -6.82 37.85
C GLU A 279 27.74 -6.42 37.79
N GLN A 280 28.51 -6.91 36.82
CA GLN A 280 29.90 -6.48 36.60
C GLN A 280 29.98 -5.15 35.83
N LYS A 281 29.60 -4.11 36.59
CA LYS A 281 30.04 -2.71 36.51
C LYS A 281 31.41 -2.53 35.82
N SER A 282 31.39 -2.16 34.53
CA SER A 282 32.28 -1.14 33.91
C SER A 282 32.13 -1.06 32.37
N PHE A 283 31.49 -2.05 31.72
CA PHE A 283 31.35 -2.12 30.26
C PHE A 283 29.88 -2.32 29.84
N VAL A 284 28.97 -1.46 30.29
CA VAL A 284 27.68 -1.29 29.59
C VAL A 284 28.02 -0.74 28.20
N THR A 285 28.12 -1.65 27.23
CA THR A 285 28.96 -1.50 26.04
C THR A 285 28.48 -0.40 25.08
N PRO A 286 29.42 0.27 24.37
CA PRO A 286 29.12 1.00 23.14
C PRO A 286 28.27 0.17 22.15
N ASP A 287 28.45 -1.16 22.17
CA ASP A 287 27.74 -2.13 21.35
C ASP A 287 26.25 -2.26 21.70
N LEU A 288 25.89 -2.27 22.99
CA LEU A 288 24.48 -2.25 23.42
C LEU A 288 23.81 -0.93 22.97
N LYS A 289 24.49 0.21 23.19
CA LYS A 289 23.98 1.51 22.73
C LYS A 289 23.79 1.54 21.22
N SER A 290 24.78 1.07 20.47
CA SER A 290 24.72 0.95 19.00
C SER A 290 23.55 0.06 18.56
N SER A 291 23.36 -1.08 19.22
CA SER A 291 22.25 -2.00 18.93
C SER A 291 20.88 -1.38 19.22
N LEU A 292 20.74 -0.65 20.33
CA LEU A 292 19.51 0.08 20.65
C LEU A 292 19.23 1.24 19.70
N VAL A 293 20.27 1.95 19.23
CA VAL A 293 20.12 2.97 18.18
C VAL A 293 19.65 2.34 16.87
N LYS A 294 20.16 1.15 16.50
CA LYS A 294 19.66 0.39 15.35
C LYS A 294 18.19 0.02 15.51
N VAL A 295 17.79 -0.51 16.66
CA VAL A 295 16.37 -0.80 16.97
C VAL A 295 15.50 0.45 16.87
N LEU A 296 15.97 1.58 17.40
CA LEU A 296 15.25 2.85 17.34
C LEU A 296 15.02 3.31 15.89
N ASN A 297 16.03 3.24 15.03
CA ASN A 297 15.90 3.62 13.63
C ASN A 297 14.93 2.69 12.89
N LEU A 298 15.05 1.37 13.09
CA LEU A 298 14.10 0.41 12.51
C LEU A 298 12.65 0.69 12.93
N LEU A 299 12.41 1.03 14.20
CA LEU A 299 11.06 1.38 14.68
C LEU A 299 10.54 2.70 14.09
N LYS A 300 11.41 3.68 13.82
CA LYS A 300 11.05 4.93 13.14
C LYS A 300 10.68 4.67 11.68
N ASP A 301 11.50 3.91 10.96
CA ASP A 301 11.26 3.53 9.56
C ASP A 301 9.96 2.71 9.42
N ALA A 302 9.70 1.82 10.38
CA ALA A 302 8.45 1.07 10.47
C ALA A 302 7.24 2.00 10.68
N ALA A 303 7.33 2.94 11.65
CA ALA A 303 6.26 3.88 11.94
C ALA A 303 5.93 4.79 10.76
N GLU A 304 6.96 5.30 10.06
CA GLU A 304 6.79 6.13 8.87
C GLU A 304 6.12 5.34 7.73
N SER A 305 6.52 4.09 7.53
CA SER A 305 5.95 3.21 6.51
C SER A 305 4.48 2.89 6.79
N PHE A 306 4.14 2.52 8.03
CA PHE A 306 2.74 2.31 8.43
C PHE A 306 1.89 3.58 8.34
N SER A 307 2.45 4.74 8.67
CA SER A 307 1.76 6.03 8.55
C SER A 307 1.40 6.33 7.08
N LYS A 308 2.34 6.12 6.16
CA LYS A 308 2.13 6.26 4.71
C LYS A 308 1.06 5.30 4.16
N ASP A 309 0.83 4.18 4.83
CA ASP A 309 -0.22 3.19 4.49
C ASP A 309 -1.54 3.40 5.26
N SER A 310 -1.69 4.50 6.02
CA SER A 310 -2.84 4.75 6.91
C SER A 310 -3.07 3.67 7.99
N CYS A 311 -2.05 2.87 8.30
CA CYS A 311 -2.06 1.86 9.37
C CYS A 311 -1.77 2.50 10.74
N VAL A 312 -2.67 3.37 11.21
CA VAL A 312 -2.46 4.22 12.40
C VAL A 312 -2.17 3.44 13.67
N ARG A 313 -2.81 2.28 13.88
CA ARG A 313 -2.61 1.46 15.07
C ARG A 313 -1.19 0.89 15.14
N GLN A 314 -0.70 0.30 14.05
CA GLN A 314 0.68 -0.21 13.97
C GLN A 314 1.70 0.92 14.06
N ALA A 315 1.48 2.04 13.36
CA ALA A 315 2.34 3.21 13.47
C ALA A 315 2.45 3.70 14.93
N SER A 316 1.31 3.84 15.63
CA SER A 316 1.29 4.23 17.04
C SER A 316 2.01 3.22 17.93
N HIS A 317 1.89 1.92 17.66
CA HIS A 317 2.59 0.87 18.40
C HIS A 317 4.12 1.00 18.23
N CYS A 318 4.61 1.18 17.00
CA CYS A 318 6.02 1.42 16.71
C CYS A 318 6.54 2.69 17.42
N VAL A 319 5.77 3.78 17.43
CA VAL A 319 6.11 5.02 18.13
C VAL A 319 6.23 4.82 19.64
N ARG A 320 5.29 4.12 20.27
CA ARG A 320 5.34 3.84 21.73
C ARG A 320 6.58 3.01 22.08
N ARG A 321 6.91 1.99 21.28
CA ARG A 321 8.14 1.22 21.45
C ARG A 321 9.39 2.07 21.24
N ALA A 322 9.41 2.94 20.22
CA ALA A 322 10.53 3.85 19.99
C ALA A 322 10.77 4.81 21.17
N LYS A 323 9.70 5.31 21.81
CA LYS A 323 9.80 6.11 23.04
C LYS A 323 10.42 5.31 24.18
N LEU A 324 10.04 4.04 24.36
CA LEU A 324 10.64 3.14 25.35
C LEU A 324 12.15 2.95 25.11
N ILE A 325 12.56 2.67 23.86
CA ILE A 325 13.99 2.51 23.51
C ILE A 325 14.75 3.82 23.76
N THR A 326 14.15 4.95 23.44
CA THR A 326 14.74 6.27 23.70
C THR A 326 14.94 6.50 25.21
N LEU A 327 13.96 6.11 26.03
CA LEU A 327 14.07 6.19 27.48
C LEU A 327 15.16 5.26 28.04
N GLN A 328 15.28 4.04 27.51
CA GLN A 328 16.36 3.12 27.87
C GLN A 328 17.74 3.73 27.54
N LEU A 329 17.89 4.28 26.34
CA LEU A 329 19.12 4.96 25.92
C LEU A 329 19.46 6.14 26.83
N HIS A 330 18.47 6.91 27.26
CA HIS A 330 18.65 8.02 28.21
C HIS A 330 19.26 7.54 29.54
N PHE A 331 18.73 6.47 30.14
CA PHE A 331 19.27 5.91 31.38
C PHE A 331 20.70 5.35 31.19
N LEU A 332 20.95 4.65 30.08
CA LEU A 332 22.30 4.14 29.77
C LEU A 332 23.32 5.26 29.53
N ASN A 333 22.88 6.42 29.02
CA ASN A 333 23.74 7.59 28.85
C ASN A 333 24.06 8.29 30.17
N GLN A 334 23.20 8.15 31.18
CA GLN A 334 23.44 8.64 32.54
C GLN A 334 24.20 7.64 33.42
N GLY A 335 24.61 6.48 32.88
CA GLY A 335 25.28 5.44 33.65
C GLY A 335 24.36 4.65 34.59
N SER A 336 23.04 4.72 34.39
CA SER A 336 22.08 3.93 35.13
C SER A 336 21.98 2.50 34.57
N ASN A 337 21.90 1.52 35.47
CA ASN A 337 21.69 0.11 35.13
C ASN A 337 20.20 -0.27 35.09
N LEU A 338 19.29 0.70 35.15
CA LEU A 338 17.86 0.44 35.10
C LEU A 338 17.46 -0.12 33.73
N ARG A 339 16.95 -1.35 33.72
CA ARG A 339 16.41 -2.02 32.53
C ARG A 339 14.91 -1.77 32.43
N LEU A 340 14.47 -1.27 31.27
CA LEU A 340 13.09 -0.96 30.93
C LEU A 340 12.61 -1.70 29.68
N ILE A 341 13.51 -2.34 28.94
CA ILE A 341 13.20 -3.11 27.73
C ILE A 341 13.14 -4.60 28.03
N ASN A 342 12.37 -5.32 27.21
CA ASN A 342 12.16 -6.77 27.34
C ASN A 342 11.78 -7.18 28.78
N LEU A 343 10.99 -6.36 29.48
CA LEU A 343 10.43 -6.67 30.79
C LEU A 343 9.26 -7.66 30.67
N LYS A 344 9.19 -8.58 31.63
CA LYS A 344 8.03 -9.47 31.82
C LYS A 344 6.95 -8.74 32.64
N PRO A 345 5.66 -9.14 32.55
CA PRO A 345 4.58 -8.52 33.32
C PRO A 345 4.85 -8.45 34.83
N ALA A 346 5.51 -9.47 35.40
CA ALA A 346 5.88 -9.50 36.82
C ALA A 346 6.94 -8.44 37.22
N GLU A 347 7.77 -8.00 36.27
CA GLU A 347 8.87 -7.04 36.51
C GLU A 347 8.39 -5.58 36.37
N LEU A 348 7.28 -5.35 35.67
CA LEU A 348 6.76 -4.01 35.39
C LEU A 348 6.44 -3.22 36.67
N HIS A 349 5.88 -3.89 37.69
CA HIS A 349 5.55 -3.23 38.95
C HIS A 349 6.78 -2.59 39.61
N ASN A 350 7.88 -3.34 39.72
CA ASN A 350 9.14 -2.84 40.28
C ASN A 350 9.76 -1.74 39.40
N ALA A 351 9.66 -1.87 38.08
CA ALA A 351 10.10 -0.83 37.16
C ALA A 351 9.33 0.49 37.38
N PHE A 352 8.00 0.45 37.55
CA PHE A 352 7.23 1.66 37.81
C PHE A 352 7.61 2.35 39.14
N MET A 353 7.90 1.57 40.19
CA MET A 353 8.30 2.13 41.49
C MET A 353 9.67 2.80 41.47
N THR A 354 10.59 2.27 40.67
CA THR A 354 11.97 2.77 40.58
C THR A 354 12.09 4.04 39.73
N LEU A 355 11.17 4.25 38.78
CA LEU A 355 11.21 5.43 37.90
C LEU A 355 11.03 6.75 38.67
N PRO A 356 11.92 7.74 38.46
CA PRO A 356 11.85 9.02 39.17
C PRO A 356 10.74 9.94 38.64
N GLN A 357 10.53 10.00 37.33
CA GLN A 357 9.65 11.00 36.70
C GLN A 357 8.35 10.37 36.20
N LEU A 358 7.25 11.11 36.28
CA LEU A 358 5.92 10.61 35.91
C LEU A 358 5.83 10.25 34.42
N TYR A 359 6.34 11.10 33.53
CA TYR A 359 6.29 10.84 32.08
C TYR A 359 6.98 9.51 31.71
N GLN A 360 7.96 9.06 32.49
CA GLN A 360 8.68 7.81 32.26
C GLN A 360 7.77 6.61 32.53
N VAL A 361 6.95 6.67 33.59
CA VAL A 361 5.94 5.65 33.92
C VAL A 361 4.92 5.52 32.78
N PHE A 362 4.46 6.64 32.22
CA PHE A 362 3.57 6.62 31.06
C PHE A 362 4.22 6.00 29.82
N VAL A 363 5.48 6.35 29.51
CA VAL A 363 6.20 5.75 28.36
C VAL A 363 6.27 4.23 28.48
N VAL A 364 6.60 3.70 29.67
CA VAL A 364 6.66 2.25 29.91
C VAL A 364 5.25 1.63 29.84
N SER A 365 4.27 2.24 30.51
CA SER A 365 2.87 1.77 30.50
C SER A 365 2.31 1.67 29.07
N GLU A 366 2.49 2.71 28.25
CA GLU A 366 2.01 2.75 26.87
C GLU A 366 2.72 1.73 25.97
N ALA A 367 4.03 1.53 26.14
CA ALA A 367 4.81 0.61 25.33
C ALA A 367 4.47 -0.86 25.60
N TYR A 368 4.14 -1.20 26.85
CA TYR A 368 3.74 -2.55 27.26
C TYR A 368 2.23 -2.80 27.24
N GLY A 369 1.42 -1.75 27.08
CA GLY A 369 -0.05 -1.85 27.19
C GLY A 369 -0.51 -2.27 28.59
N TYR A 370 0.26 -1.93 29.63
CA TYR A 370 0.02 -2.35 31.01
C TYR A 370 -0.34 -1.14 31.88
N GLY A 371 -1.45 -1.22 32.63
CA GLY A 371 -1.89 -0.18 33.54
C GLY A 371 -1.18 -0.26 34.90
N PRO A 372 -0.42 0.77 35.34
CA PRO A 372 0.26 0.72 36.62
C PRO A 372 -0.72 0.85 37.80
N ASP A 373 -0.38 0.23 38.93
CA ASP A 373 -1.06 0.48 40.22
C ASP A 373 -0.64 1.86 40.74
N TRP A 374 -1.42 2.87 40.35
CA TRP A 374 -1.16 4.24 40.74
C TRP A 374 -1.38 4.49 42.24
N ALA A 375 -2.20 3.71 42.92
CA ALA A 375 -2.39 3.85 44.35
C ALA A 375 -1.08 3.47 45.08
N GLU A 376 -0.45 2.38 44.67
CA GLU A 376 0.87 2.00 45.21
C GLU A 376 1.95 3.03 44.86
N ILE A 377 2.00 3.51 43.62
CA ILE A 377 3.03 4.50 43.21
C ILE A 377 2.90 5.77 44.06
N LEU A 378 1.67 6.27 44.23
CA LEU A 378 1.43 7.49 45.01
C LEU A 378 1.65 7.27 46.50
N TYR A 379 1.29 6.10 47.03
CA TYR A 379 1.63 5.75 48.40
C TYR A 379 3.14 5.80 48.64
N GLN A 380 3.94 5.18 47.77
CA GLN A 380 5.40 5.18 47.92
C GLN A 380 6.05 6.55 47.67
N LYS A 381 5.63 7.29 46.64
CA LYS A 381 6.28 8.54 46.22
C LYS A 381 5.75 9.77 46.95
N VAL A 382 4.45 9.84 47.20
CA VAL A 382 3.80 11.03 47.76
C VAL A 382 3.59 10.89 49.26
N VAL A 383 2.99 9.78 49.70
CA VAL A 383 2.70 9.58 51.13
C VAL A 383 4.01 9.39 51.89
N LEU A 384 4.82 8.39 51.55
CA LEU A 384 6.05 8.08 52.29
C LEU A 384 7.20 9.07 52.03
N LYS A 385 7.37 9.57 50.79
CA LYS A 385 8.51 10.44 50.42
C LYS A 385 8.16 11.92 50.28
N GLY A 386 6.89 12.30 50.31
CA GLY A 386 6.48 13.71 50.24
C GLY A 386 6.62 14.36 48.86
N ASP A 387 6.69 13.60 47.77
CA ASP A 387 6.86 14.14 46.40
C ASP A 387 5.52 14.66 45.83
N PHE A 388 5.08 15.82 46.31
CA PHE A 388 3.85 16.46 45.81
C PHE A 388 4.01 17.07 44.42
N VAL A 389 5.24 17.26 43.94
CA VAL A 389 5.48 17.70 42.55
C VAL A 389 5.03 16.61 41.58
N TYR A 390 5.33 15.35 41.91
CA TYR A 390 4.85 14.18 41.17
C TYR A 390 3.32 14.10 41.14
N LEU A 391 2.65 14.35 42.27
CA LEU A 391 1.18 14.35 42.35
C LEU A 391 0.55 15.44 41.47
N GLU A 392 1.12 16.65 41.49
CA GLU A 392 0.66 17.76 40.66
C GLU A 392 0.82 17.46 39.16
N GLU A 393 1.93 16.84 38.77
CA GLU A 393 2.12 16.41 37.38
C GLU A 393 1.06 15.37 36.98
N LEU A 394 0.73 14.44 37.88
CA LEU A 394 -0.30 13.43 37.64
C LEU A 394 -1.68 14.06 37.49
N LYS A 395 -2.04 15.00 38.37
CA LYS A 395 -3.31 15.72 38.33
C LYS A 395 -3.53 16.44 36.99
N ARG A 396 -2.47 16.96 36.36
CA ARG A 396 -2.55 17.60 35.03
C ARG A 396 -2.79 16.62 33.89
N ARG A 397 -2.37 15.36 34.04
CA ARG A 397 -2.50 14.33 33.01
C ARG A 397 -3.79 13.53 33.12
N ARG A 398 -4.33 13.42 34.33
CA ARG A 398 -5.54 12.62 34.62
C ARG A 398 -6.26 13.11 35.88
N PRO A 399 -7.58 12.90 35.97
CA PRO A 399 -8.33 13.21 37.19
C PRO A 399 -7.89 12.29 38.35
N LEU A 400 -7.83 12.85 39.55
CA LEU A 400 -7.63 12.12 40.80
C LEU A 400 -9.01 11.71 41.34
N THR A 401 -9.43 10.48 41.08
CA THR A 401 -10.75 9.97 41.46
C THR A 401 -10.82 9.66 42.97
N SER A 402 -12.01 9.74 43.57
CA SER A 402 -12.25 9.33 44.96
C SER A 402 -11.76 7.90 45.25
N ALA A 403 -12.02 6.97 44.33
CA ALA A 403 -11.53 5.59 44.40
C ALA A 403 -10.00 5.49 44.52
N LEU A 404 -9.24 6.33 43.82
CA LEU A 404 -7.78 6.35 43.94
C LEU A 404 -7.34 6.75 45.35
N PHE A 405 -8.02 7.71 45.99
CA PHE A 405 -7.73 8.08 47.37
C PHE A 405 -8.10 6.95 48.32
N GLU A 406 -9.25 6.30 48.15
CA GLU A 406 -9.63 5.13 48.96
C GLU A 406 -8.60 4.00 48.85
N ASP A 407 -8.11 3.71 47.64
CA ASP A 407 -7.08 2.69 47.41
C ASP A 407 -5.76 3.02 48.11
N ILE A 408 -5.35 4.29 48.11
CA ILE A 408 -4.16 4.77 48.84
C ILE A 408 -4.38 4.63 50.35
N PHE A 409 -5.56 5.00 50.84
CA PHE A 409 -5.88 4.98 52.27
C PHE A 409 -6.07 3.57 52.84
N ARG A 410 -6.50 2.60 52.03
CA ARG A 410 -6.47 1.18 52.41
C ARG A 410 -5.06 0.65 52.69
N LYS A 411 -4.02 1.28 52.13
CA LYS A 411 -2.62 0.92 52.35
C LYS A 411 -2.01 1.63 53.57
N LEU A 412 -2.72 2.59 54.18
CA LEU A 412 -2.25 3.39 55.32
C LEU A 412 -2.41 2.68 56.68
N ASP A 413 -3.19 1.61 56.78
CA ASP A 413 -3.53 0.89 58.04
C ASP A 413 -2.33 0.34 58.84
N SER A 414 -1.11 0.47 58.31
CA SER A 414 0.14 -0.05 58.88
C SER A 414 1.24 1.00 59.05
N THR A 415 0.92 2.30 59.01
CA THR A 415 1.94 3.38 58.90
C THR A 415 2.36 4.09 60.20
N PRO A 416 3.61 4.57 60.26
CA PRO A 416 4.15 5.36 61.38
C PRO A 416 3.60 6.80 61.41
N SER A 417 3.51 7.38 62.61
CA SER A 417 2.99 8.73 62.88
C SER A 417 3.74 9.88 62.17
N SER A 418 4.93 9.62 61.63
CA SER A 418 5.77 10.59 60.91
C SER A 418 5.19 11.05 59.56
N VAL A 419 4.21 10.33 59.01
CA VAL A 419 3.66 10.59 57.66
C VAL A 419 2.38 11.45 57.70
N SER A 420 1.89 11.80 58.89
CA SER A 420 0.62 12.52 59.09
C SER A 420 0.53 13.84 58.33
N SER A 421 1.62 14.60 58.22
CA SER A 421 1.65 15.87 57.48
C SER A 421 1.42 15.67 55.98
N ASN A 422 2.01 14.63 55.39
CA ASN A 422 1.83 14.29 53.98
C ASN A 422 0.41 13.79 53.72
N VAL A 423 -0.16 12.98 54.61
CA VAL A 423 -1.55 12.49 54.49
C VAL A 423 -2.54 13.66 54.52
N LYS A 424 -2.38 14.60 55.46
CA LYS A 424 -3.20 15.82 55.53
C LYS A 424 -3.09 16.63 54.25
N ARG A 425 -1.88 16.82 53.73
CA ARG A 425 -1.66 17.54 52.46
C ARG A 425 -2.28 16.80 51.28
N LEU A 426 -2.15 15.48 51.19
CA LEU A 426 -2.77 14.67 50.12
C LEU A 426 -4.29 14.83 50.10
N LEU A 427 -4.95 14.85 51.26
CA LEU A 427 -6.40 15.05 51.33
C LEU A 427 -6.86 16.34 50.65
N THR A 428 -6.05 17.41 50.68
CA THR A 428 -6.35 18.69 50.00
C THR A 428 -6.46 18.58 48.48
N TYR A 429 -6.03 17.45 47.90
CA TYR A 429 -6.15 17.15 46.46
C TYR A 429 -7.39 16.31 46.12
N CYS A 430 -8.11 15.79 47.12
CA CYS A 430 -9.35 15.06 46.91
C CYS A 430 -10.49 16.06 46.72
N ASP A 431 -10.99 16.22 45.50
CA ASP A 431 -12.06 17.18 45.21
C ASP A 431 -13.41 16.77 45.82
N ASP A 432 -13.62 15.46 46.04
CA ASP A 432 -14.83 14.95 46.69
C ASP A 432 -14.77 15.16 48.21
N VAL A 433 -15.61 16.09 48.67
CA VAL A 433 -15.73 16.49 50.08
C VAL A 433 -16.18 15.33 50.97
N CYS A 434 -17.08 14.46 50.49
CA CYS A 434 -17.57 13.32 51.26
C CYS A 434 -16.46 12.29 51.49
N THR A 435 -15.76 11.90 50.42
CA THR A 435 -14.62 10.98 50.51
C THR A 435 -13.50 11.59 51.37
N ARG A 436 -13.18 12.88 51.16
CA ARG A 436 -12.18 13.60 51.97
C ARG A 436 -12.50 13.54 53.46
N TYR A 437 -13.74 13.83 53.85
CA TYR A 437 -14.16 13.78 55.25
C TYR A 437 -14.10 12.36 55.82
N ARG A 438 -14.65 11.37 55.10
CA ARG A 438 -14.65 9.97 55.54
C ARG A 438 -13.25 9.44 55.77
N LEU A 439 -12.34 9.68 54.83
CA LEU A 439 -10.93 9.28 54.93
C LEU A 439 -10.20 10.00 56.07
N ALA A 440 -10.48 11.29 56.29
CA ALA A 440 -9.93 12.04 57.41
C ALA A 440 -10.42 11.51 58.77
N TYR A 441 -11.70 11.16 58.86
CA TYR A 441 -12.31 10.58 60.06
C TYR A 441 -11.72 9.20 60.38
N GLN A 442 -11.59 8.32 59.38
CA GLN A 442 -10.98 6.99 59.54
C GLN A 442 -9.52 7.05 60.04
N GLN A 443 -8.77 8.09 59.63
CA GLN A 443 -7.38 8.28 60.05
C GLN A 443 -7.23 9.14 61.33
N ASN A 444 -8.33 9.41 62.07
CA ASN A 444 -8.35 10.21 63.29
C ASN A 444 -7.79 11.65 63.14
N LEU A 445 -7.91 12.25 61.95
CA LEU A 445 -7.43 13.61 61.66
C LEU A 445 -8.48 14.66 62.08
N SER A 446 -8.57 14.90 63.39
CA SER A 446 -9.59 15.77 64.00
C SER A 446 -9.50 17.24 63.57
N ASP A 447 -8.33 17.71 63.14
CA ASP A 447 -8.11 19.06 62.61
C ASP A 447 -8.68 19.23 61.20
N VAL A 448 -8.52 18.23 60.34
CA VAL A 448 -9.05 18.25 58.97
C VAL A 448 -10.57 18.08 58.96
N THR A 449 -11.11 17.22 59.81
CA THR A 449 -12.57 17.03 59.94
C THR A 449 -13.26 18.28 60.49
N LYS A 450 -12.69 18.93 61.52
CA LYS A 450 -13.23 20.20 62.06
C LYS A 450 -13.19 21.33 61.05
N THR A 451 -12.12 21.47 60.27
CA THR A 451 -12.02 22.52 59.24
C THR A 451 -13.05 22.32 58.12
N LEU A 452 -13.29 21.08 57.68
CA LEU A 452 -14.32 20.78 56.68
C LEU A 452 -15.76 21.04 57.17
N LEU A 453 -16.01 20.86 58.46
CA LEU A 453 -17.29 21.15 59.10
C LEU A 453 -17.48 22.63 59.45
N GLN A 454 -16.42 23.44 59.44
CA GLN A 454 -16.48 24.88 59.74
C GLN A 454 -16.40 25.76 58.48
N ASP A 455 -16.01 25.20 57.33
CA ASP A 455 -15.98 25.92 56.08
C ASP A 455 -17.40 26.14 55.52
N ASN A 456 -17.79 27.41 55.39
CA ASN A 456 -19.11 27.85 54.93
C ASN A 456 -19.51 27.27 53.56
N LYS A 457 -18.53 26.86 52.73
CA LYS A 457 -18.78 26.28 51.39
C LYS A 457 -19.11 24.78 51.43
N THR A 458 -18.58 24.04 52.40
CA THR A 458 -18.75 22.58 52.51
C THR A 458 -19.79 22.20 53.55
N TYR A 459 -20.04 23.07 54.53
CA TYR A 459 -20.94 22.83 55.66
C TYR A 459 -22.35 22.39 55.26
N GLY A 460 -23.00 23.10 54.33
CA GLY A 460 -24.37 22.76 53.89
C GLY A 460 -24.47 21.38 53.26
N TYR A 461 -23.56 21.07 52.33
CA TYR A 461 -23.48 19.77 51.66
C TYR A 461 -23.15 18.62 52.63
N MET A 462 -22.26 18.87 53.60
CA MET A 462 -21.91 17.90 54.62
C MET A 462 -23.06 17.62 55.58
N ASN A 463 -23.84 18.63 55.98
CA ASN A 463 -24.97 18.46 56.89
C ASN A 463 -26.10 17.64 56.24
N ASP A 464 -26.38 17.87 54.96
CA ASP A 464 -27.38 17.11 54.20
C ASP A 464 -26.95 15.64 53.99
N THR A 465 -25.66 15.40 53.72
CA THR A 465 -25.14 14.04 53.50
C THR A 465 -24.98 13.24 54.79
N LEU A 466 -24.58 13.87 55.90
CA LEU A 466 -24.47 13.23 57.23
C LEU A 466 -25.82 12.93 57.88
N THR A 467 -26.86 13.74 57.61
CA THR A 467 -28.23 13.51 58.11
C THR A 467 -28.96 12.40 57.35
N SER A 468 -28.62 12.16 56.08
CA SER A 468 -28.98 10.93 55.37
C SER A 468 -28.13 9.77 55.94
N LYS A 469 -28.73 8.83 56.67
CA LYS A 469 -28.06 7.76 57.45
C LYS A 469 -27.30 6.71 56.59
N THR A 470 -26.29 7.13 55.83
CA THR A 470 -25.52 6.24 54.93
C THR A 470 -24.00 6.33 55.13
N PHE A 471 -23.51 7.07 56.13
CA PHE A 471 -22.11 7.50 56.21
C PHE A 471 -21.38 7.21 57.53
N ILE A 472 -21.66 6.08 58.18
CA ILE A 472 -20.77 5.49 59.21
C ILE A 472 -20.29 4.14 58.71
#